data_AF-A0A946BNI7-F1
#
_entry.id   AF-A0A946BNI7-F1
#
_cell.length_a   1.000
_cell.length_b   1.000
_cell.length_c   1.000
_cell.angle_alpha   90.00
_cell.angle_beta   90.00
_cell.angle_gamma   90.00
#
_symmetry.space_group_name_H-M   'P 1'
#
loop_
_entity.id
_entity.type
_entity.pdbx_description
1 polymer ?
#
loop_
_entity_poly.entity_id
_entity_poly.type
_entity_poly.pdbx_seq_one_letter_code
_entity_poly.pdbx_strand_id
1 'polypeptide(L)'
;MKQTKTLLRNALDAVTNEKEFSGQSKKILSIVFLLVSCLLSFQSIAGTRFFFFPKDISIAPDLLSATIALALIIPLYGRGILKWSPSIHGLIMFVLLLAVFSSISKLAYAGGDDVSLYLIAIAVALSWLGVRAIAGMVWVLVFLASVYSATMISVGMGITGFIFILTSFLGLLMHTSLSPAGIVTEMSAEYSGFTMKVQKTVNEDIKRTKKKFSGDK
;
A
#
# COMPACT_ATOMS: atom_id res chain seq x y z
N MET A 1 1.59 24.47 -39.82
CA MET A 1 0.28 23.87 -39.47
C MET A 1 0.22 22.34 -39.59
N LYS A 2 0.77 21.70 -40.64
CA LYS A 2 0.77 20.22 -40.76
C LYS A 2 1.57 19.52 -39.65
N GLN A 3 2.77 20.00 -39.36
CA GLN A 3 3.66 19.43 -38.33
C GLN A 3 3.04 19.46 -36.92
N THR A 4 2.38 20.57 -36.58
CA THR A 4 1.71 20.74 -35.28
C THR A 4 0.54 19.77 -35.12
N LYS A 5 -0.24 19.54 -36.20
CA LYS A 5 -1.32 18.54 -36.19
C LYS A 5 -0.78 17.11 -36.06
N THR A 6 0.33 16.78 -36.71
CA THR A 6 0.93 15.44 -36.60
C THR A 6 1.50 15.17 -35.21
N LEU A 7 2.14 16.17 -34.59
CA LEU A 7 2.61 16.07 -33.19
C LEU A 7 1.44 15.94 -32.20
N LEU A 8 0.37 16.72 -32.41
CA LEU A 8 -0.84 16.63 -31.59
C LEU A 8 -1.50 15.26 -31.74
N ARG A 9 -1.57 14.71 -32.96
CA ARG A 9 -2.12 13.37 -33.21
C ARG A 9 -1.27 12.28 -32.58
N ASN A 10 0.06 12.37 -32.68
CA ASN A 10 0.97 11.42 -32.02
C ASN A 10 0.89 11.52 -30.50
N ALA A 11 0.73 12.73 -29.95
CA ALA A 11 0.51 12.93 -28.52
C ALA A 11 -0.87 12.38 -28.09
N LEU A 12 -1.91 12.60 -28.89
CA LEU A 12 -3.26 12.08 -28.64
C LEU A 12 -3.27 10.56 -28.73
N ASP A 13 -2.61 9.98 -29.73
CA ASP A 13 -2.48 8.53 -29.91
C ASP A 13 -1.61 7.90 -28.82
N ALA A 14 -0.64 8.64 -28.27
CA ALA A 14 0.15 8.21 -27.12
C ALA A 14 -0.64 8.30 -25.80
N VAL A 15 -1.48 9.32 -25.64
CA VAL A 15 -2.33 9.53 -24.45
C VAL A 15 -3.55 8.59 -24.45
N THR A 16 -4.07 8.26 -25.63
CA THR A 16 -5.22 7.35 -25.83
C THR A 16 -4.76 5.90 -26.04
N ASN A 17 -3.45 5.63 -25.95
CA ASN A 17 -2.94 4.27 -26.11
C ASN A 17 -3.28 3.44 -24.87
N GLU A 18 -4.20 2.51 -25.01
CA GLU A 18 -4.58 1.56 -23.94
C GLU A 18 -3.52 0.48 -23.68
N LYS A 19 -2.38 0.52 -24.38
CA LYS A 19 -1.28 -0.44 -24.16
C LYS A 19 -0.71 -0.29 -22.75
N GLU A 20 -0.54 -1.43 -22.08
CA GLU A 20 0.16 -1.47 -20.80
C GLU A 20 1.55 -0.82 -20.89
N PHE A 21 1.86 0.02 -19.90
CA PHE A 21 3.20 0.61 -19.75
C PHE A 21 4.28 -0.48 -19.72
N SER A 22 5.42 -0.22 -20.37
CA SER A 22 6.58 -1.10 -20.31
C SER A 22 7.10 -1.23 -18.87
N GLY A 23 7.78 -2.34 -18.55
CA GLY A 23 8.28 -2.58 -17.20
C GLY A 23 9.26 -1.51 -16.69
N GLN A 24 9.99 -0.84 -17.59
CA GLN A 24 10.89 0.26 -17.25
C GLN A 24 10.15 1.57 -17.00
N SER A 25 9.14 1.89 -17.82
CA SER A 25 8.34 3.11 -17.62
C SER A 25 7.51 3.02 -16.34
N LYS A 26 6.99 1.84 -15.98
CA LYS A 26 6.30 1.63 -14.69
C LYS A 26 7.19 1.96 -13.49
N LYS A 27 8.46 1.54 -13.52
CA LYS A 27 9.44 1.82 -12.46
C LYS A 27 9.75 3.31 -12.32
N ILE A 28 10.04 3.97 -13.44
CA ILE A 28 10.36 5.41 -13.44
C ILE A 28 9.16 6.22 -12.94
N LEU A 29 7.97 5.91 -13.46
CA LEU A 29 6.77 6.66 -13.13
C LEU A 29 6.35 6.44 -11.66
N SER A 30 6.57 5.24 -11.11
CA SER A 30 6.41 4.98 -9.67
C SER A 30 7.34 5.84 -8.81
N ILE A 31 8.63 5.94 -9.17
CA ILE A 31 9.58 6.83 -8.47
C ILE A 31 9.10 8.27 -8.53
N VAL A 32 8.70 8.76 -9.71
CA VAL A 32 8.26 10.15 -9.88
C VAL A 32 7.04 10.44 -9.01
N PHE A 33 6.02 9.57 -9.02
CA PHE A 33 4.83 9.78 -8.20
C PHE A 33 5.12 9.72 -6.69
N LEU A 34 5.94 8.76 -6.23
CA LEU A 34 6.31 8.69 -4.82
C LEU A 34 7.21 9.87 -4.40
N LEU A 35 8.07 10.36 -5.28
CA LEU A 35 8.93 11.51 -5.01
C LEU A 35 8.09 12.78 -4.90
N VAL A 36 7.11 13.00 -5.79
CA VAL A 36 6.17 14.12 -5.68
C VAL A 36 5.38 14.04 -4.38
N SER A 37 4.85 12.87 -4.03
CA SER A 37 4.16 12.66 -2.74
C SER A 37 5.06 12.98 -1.54
N CYS A 38 6.31 12.49 -1.55
CA CYS A 38 7.30 12.74 -0.51
C CYS A 38 7.60 14.24 -0.36
N LEU A 39 7.79 14.95 -1.47
CA LEU A 39 8.02 16.41 -1.42
C LEU A 39 6.81 17.17 -0.85
N LEU A 40 5.60 16.73 -1.18
CA LEU A 40 4.38 17.32 -0.64
C LEU A 40 4.19 17.03 0.85
N SER A 41 4.68 15.90 1.37
CA SER A 41 4.52 15.58 2.78
C SER A 41 5.37 16.43 3.72
N PHE A 42 6.47 17.01 3.22
CA PHE A 42 7.26 17.99 3.98
C PHE A 42 6.61 19.37 4.09
N GLN A 43 5.53 19.63 3.34
CA GLN A 43 4.78 20.86 3.49
C GLN A 43 3.95 20.80 4.78
N SER A 44 4.11 21.82 5.62
CA SER A 44 3.26 21.97 6.81
C SER A 44 1.87 22.39 6.37
N ILE A 45 0.86 21.59 6.72
CA ILE A 45 -0.52 21.88 6.37
C ILE A 45 -1.21 22.44 7.61
N ALA A 46 -1.68 23.68 7.50
CA ALA A 46 -2.46 24.31 8.55
C ALA A 46 -3.84 23.65 8.57
N GLY A 47 -4.12 22.83 9.59
CA GLY A 47 -5.41 22.17 9.79
C GLY A 47 -6.20 22.82 10.92
N THR A 48 -7.51 22.71 10.87
CA THR A 48 -8.37 22.99 12.05
C THR A 48 -8.85 21.65 12.58
N ARG A 49 -8.50 21.32 13.83
CA ARG A 49 -9.06 20.14 14.50
C ARG A 49 -10.35 20.61 15.16
N PHE A 50 -11.48 20.28 14.54
CA PHE A 50 -12.79 20.84 14.87
C PHE A 50 -12.86 22.35 14.55
N PHE A 51 -14.03 22.80 14.09
CA PHE A 51 -14.35 24.12 13.53
C PHE A 51 -13.82 25.36 14.30
N PHE A 52 -13.35 25.22 15.55
CA PHE A 52 -12.98 26.31 16.44
C PHE A 52 -11.52 26.33 16.95
N PHE A 53 -10.72 25.28 16.72
CA PHE A 53 -9.32 25.24 17.19
C PHE A 53 -8.34 25.06 16.02
N PRO A 54 -7.70 26.15 15.55
CA PRO A 54 -6.61 26.04 14.59
C PRO A 54 -5.45 25.30 15.26
N LYS A 55 -5.03 24.19 14.67
CA LYS A 55 -3.86 23.45 15.10
C LYS A 55 -3.10 23.05 13.85
N ASP A 56 -1.89 23.56 13.70
CA ASP A 56 -1.04 23.17 12.57
C ASP A 56 -0.77 21.66 12.63
N ILE A 57 -1.26 20.91 11.65
CA ILE A 57 -1.06 19.47 11.54
C ILE A 57 -0.01 19.25 10.45
N SER A 58 1.23 19.10 10.87
CA SER A 58 2.31 18.74 9.95
C SER A 58 2.20 17.28 9.55
N ILE A 59 2.13 17.02 8.25
CA ILE A 59 2.14 15.65 7.65
C ILE A 59 3.57 15.11 7.53
N ALA A 60 4.58 15.93 7.84
CA ALA A 60 5.99 15.54 7.70
C ALA A 60 6.31 14.30 8.55
N PRO A 61 7.03 13.31 7.99
CA PRO A 61 7.37 12.08 8.70
C PRO A 61 8.14 12.40 10.00
N ASP A 62 7.72 11.77 11.09
CA ASP A 62 8.35 11.83 12.40
C ASP A 62 8.75 10.44 12.89
N LEU A 63 9.45 10.34 14.03
CA LEU A 63 9.97 9.07 14.52
C LEU A 63 8.85 8.03 14.77
N LEU A 64 7.71 8.47 15.32
CA LEU A 64 6.58 7.59 15.63
C LEU A 64 5.93 7.08 14.34
N SER A 65 5.64 7.97 13.40
CA SER A 65 5.06 7.59 12.11
C SER A 65 6.00 6.75 11.26
N ALA A 66 7.32 6.97 11.34
CA ALA A 66 8.31 6.14 10.67
C ALA A 66 8.34 4.72 11.26
N THR A 67 8.17 4.59 12.58
CA THR A 67 8.09 3.29 13.26
C THR A 67 6.83 2.52 12.85
N ILE A 68 5.68 3.19 12.80
CA ILE A 68 4.43 2.60 12.30
C ILE A 68 4.57 2.18 10.83
N ALA A 69 5.14 3.05 9.99
CA ALA A 69 5.38 2.76 8.59
C ALA A 69 6.29 1.54 8.39
N LEU A 70 7.35 1.43 9.18
CA LEU A 70 8.26 0.29 9.15
C LEU A 70 7.53 -1.00 9.58
N ALA A 71 6.69 -0.95 10.61
CA ALA A 71 5.87 -2.07 11.07
C ALA A 71 4.85 -2.54 10.01
N LEU A 72 4.38 -1.65 9.14
CA LEU A 72 3.50 -1.96 8.01
C LEU A 72 4.28 -2.50 6.80
N ILE A 73 5.41 -1.89 6.48
CA ILE A 73 6.23 -2.19 5.29
C ILE A 73 6.96 -3.53 5.42
N ILE A 74 7.45 -3.88 6.61
CA ILE A 74 8.23 -5.12 6.81
C ILE A 74 7.43 -6.37 6.40
N PRO A 75 6.18 -6.58 6.86
CA PRO A 75 5.36 -7.71 6.42
C PRO A 75 5.10 -7.73 4.91
N LEU A 76 4.94 -6.56 4.27
CA LEU A 76 4.73 -6.44 2.83
C LEU A 76 5.96 -6.93 2.03
N TYR A 77 7.18 -6.60 2.48
CA TYR A 77 8.42 -7.12 1.89
C TYR A 77 8.63 -8.60 2.23
N GLY A 78 8.42 -8.99 3.49
CA GLY A 78 8.60 -10.35 3.96
C GLY A 78 7.72 -11.37 3.22
N ARG A 79 6.55 -10.96 2.76
CA ARG A 79 5.63 -11.82 2.00
C ARG A 79 5.75 -11.71 0.47
N GLY A 80 6.70 -10.90 -0.01
CA GLY A 80 6.97 -10.75 -1.45
C GLY A 80 5.90 -9.97 -2.21
N ILE A 81 5.08 -9.18 -1.51
CA ILE A 81 4.11 -8.26 -2.10
C ILE A 81 4.85 -7.04 -2.66
N LEU A 82 5.80 -6.52 -1.87
CA LEU A 82 6.81 -5.57 -2.33
C LEU A 82 8.05 -6.35 -2.73
N LYS A 83 8.50 -6.20 -3.99
CA LYS A 83 9.69 -6.88 -4.48
C LYS A 83 10.94 -6.13 -4.02
N TRP A 84 11.65 -6.68 -3.05
CA TRP A 84 12.98 -6.19 -2.70
C TRP A 84 13.97 -6.51 -3.83
N SER A 85 14.83 -5.56 -4.17
CA SER A 85 15.99 -5.81 -5.02
C SER A 85 17.19 -5.07 -4.42
N PRO A 86 18.36 -5.71 -4.29
CA PRO A 86 19.59 -5.05 -3.82
C PRO A 86 20.19 -4.18 -4.93
N SER A 87 19.39 -3.28 -5.50
CA SER A 87 19.76 -2.33 -6.54
C SER A 87 19.58 -0.89 -6.03
N ILE A 88 20.26 0.08 -6.66
CA ILE A 88 20.08 1.50 -6.36
C ILE A 88 18.59 1.89 -6.43
N HIS A 89 17.88 1.37 -7.43
CA HIS A 89 16.44 1.53 -7.56
C HIS A 89 15.68 0.99 -6.35
N GLY A 90 16.01 -0.23 -5.89
CA GLY A 90 15.36 -0.83 -4.72
C GLY A 90 15.55 -0.02 -3.44
N LEU A 91 16.74 0.55 -3.25
CA LEU A 91 17.04 1.40 -2.08
C LEU A 91 16.27 2.72 -2.14
N ILE A 92 16.29 3.41 -3.28
CA ILE A 92 15.52 4.66 -3.49
C ILE A 92 14.03 4.41 -3.25
N MET A 93 13.49 3.30 -3.80
CA MET A 93 12.09 2.95 -3.61
C MET A 93 11.75 2.63 -2.16
N PHE A 94 12.63 1.93 -1.45
CA PHE A 94 12.42 1.66 -0.03
C PHE A 94 12.34 2.94 0.80
N VAL A 95 13.27 3.88 0.59
CA VAL A 95 13.28 5.17 1.28
C VAL A 95 12.03 5.98 0.95
N LEU A 96 11.64 6.03 -0.33
CA LEU A 96 10.42 6.73 -0.77
C LEU A 96 9.15 6.10 -0.18
N LEU A 97 9.03 4.77 -0.20
CA LEU A 97 7.91 4.07 0.39
C LEU A 97 7.84 4.31 1.89
N LEU A 98 8.96 4.23 2.60
CA LEU A 98 9.01 4.50 4.03
C LEU A 98 8.54 5.93 4.34
N ALA A 99 9.03 6.92 3.60
CA ALA A 99 8.63 8.31 3.77
C ALA A 99 7.12 8.52 3.50
N VAL A 100 6.59 7.94 2.43
CA VAL A 100 5.17 8.07 2.06
C VAL A 100 4.27 7.34 3.07
N PHE A 101 4.59 6.10 3.45
CA PHE A 101 3.83 5.38 4.48
C PHE A 101 3.90 6.06 5.85
N SER A 102 5.03 6.67 6.20
CA SER A 102 5.17 7.47 7.41
C SER A 102 4.24 8.67 7.36
N SER A 103 4.21 9.37 6.23
CA SER A 103 3.33 10.53 6.04
C SER A 103 1.84 10.15 6.08
N ILE A 104 1.46 9.04 5.44
CA ILE A 104 0.08 8.49 5.47
C ILE A 104 -0.30 8.07 6.90
N SER A 105 0.58 7.38 7.61
CA SER A 105 0.33 6.94 8.99
C SER A 105 0.17 8.14 9.91
N LYS A 106 1.01 9.17 9.73
CA LYS A 106 0.91 10.43 10.47
C LYS A 106 -0.40 11.14 10.20
N LEU A 107 -0.78 11.25 8.94
CA LEU A 107 -2.07 11.84 8.58
C LEU A 107 -3.20 11.09 9.28
N ALA A 108 -3.20 9.76 9.21
CA ALA A 108 -4.22 8.93 9.82
C ALA A 108 -4.34 9.11 11.35
N TYR A 109 -3.26 9.13 12.13
CA TYR A 109 -3.36 9.28 13.60
C TYR A 109 -3.41 10.75 14.07
N ALA A 110 -2.70 11.67 13.40
CA ALA A 110 -2.61 13.06 13.85
C ALA A 110 -3.81 13.89 13.43
N GLY A 111 -4.41 13.52 12.29
CA GLY A 111 -5.58 14.17 11.75
C GLY A 111 -6.90 13.52 12.09
N GLY A 112 -6.88 12.27 12.54
CA GLY A 112 -8.06 11.48 12.85
C GLY A 112 -8.56 11.70 14.28
N ASP A 113 -9.70 11.10 14.54
CA ASP A 113 -10.14 10.76 15.89
C ASP A 113 -9.52 9.42 16.31
N ASP A 114 -9.91 8.92 17.49
CA ASP A 114 -9.41 7.65 18.02
C ASP A 114 -9.71 6.47 17.06
N VAL A 115 -10.75 6.57 16.21
CA VAL A 115 -11.14 5.54 15.24
C VAL A 115 -10.04 5.31 14.22
N SER A 116 -9.44 6.37 13.66
CA SER A 116 -8.32 6.23 12.72
C SER A 116 -7.10 5.57 13.38
N LEU A 117 -6.84 5.88 14.65
CA LEU A 117 -5.74 5.28 15.40
C LEU A 117 -5.98 3.78 15.66
N TYR A 118 -7.20 3.39 16.04
CA TYR A 118 -7.57 1.98 16.18
C TYR A 118 -7.46 1.23 14.84
N LEU A 119 -7.85 1.85 13.73
CA LEU A 119 -7.70 1.25 12.40
C LEU A 119 -6.23 0.97 12.06
N ILE A 120 -5.31 1.90 12.37
CA ILE A 120 -3.87 1.70 12.17
C ILE A 120 -3.35 0.57 13.07
N ALA A 121 -3.76 0.54 14.34
CA ALA A 121 -3.33 -0.50 15.27
C ALA A 121 -3.78 -1.90 14.81
N ILE A 122 -5.05 -2.03 14.38
CA ILE A 122 -5.60 -3.25 13.79
C ILE A 122 -4.85 -3.59 12.49
N ALA A 123 -4.60 -2.61 11.62
CA ALA A 123 -3.81 -2.81 10.40
C ALA A 123 -2.43 -3.39 10.71
N VAL A 124 -1.69 -2.80 11.65
CA VAL A 124 -0.39 -3.32 12.07
C VAL A 124 -0.54 -4.76 12.56
N ALA A 125 -1.46 -5.03 13.48
CA ALA A 125 -1.68 -6.40 13.98
C ALA A 125 -2.01 -7.40 12.85
N LEU A 126 -2.91 -7.03 11.93
CA LEU A 126 -3.34 -7.86 10.80
C LEU A 126 -2.20 -8.10 9.79
N SER A 127 -1.30 -7.13 9.56
CA SER A 127 -0.17 -7.34 8.64
C SER A 127 0.76 -8.45 9.13
N TRP A 128 0.83 -8.68 10.44
CA TRP A 128 1.66 -9.71 11.05
C TRP A 128 0.99 -11.10 11.14
N LEU A 129 -0.30 -11.26 10.79
CA LEU A 129 -1.07 -12.53 10.90
C LEU A 129 -0.65 -13.68 9.95
N GLY A 130 0.54 -13.64 9.36
CA GLY A 130 1.07 -14.73 8.53
C GLY A 130 0.50 -14.88 7.12
N VAL A 131 -0.67 -14.31 6.79
CA VAL A 131 -1.33 -14.48 5.48
C VAL A 131 -0.93 -13.40 4.46
N ARG A 132 -0.34 -13.76 3.33
CA ARG A 132 0.13 -12.80 2.29
C ARG A 132 -1.00 -11.89 1.80
N ALA A 133 -2.16 -12.44 1.49
CA ALA A 133 -3.30 -11.64 1.05
C ALA A 133 -3.73 -10.55 2.05
N ILE A 134 -3.69 -10.85 3.36
CA ILE A 134 -4.08 -9.91 4.41
C ILE A 134 -3.10 -8.73 4.47
N ALA A 135 -1.78 -8.97 4.40
CA ALA A 135 -0.80 -7.89 4.38
C ALA A 135 -0.98 -6.95 3.17
N GLY A 136 -1.40 -7.50 2.02
CA GLY A 136 -1.71 -6.73 0.83
C GLY A 136 -3.01 -5.92 0.90
N MET A 137 -3.98 -6.31 1.73
CA MET A 137 -5.22 -5.54 1.95
C MET A 137 -5.08 -4.50 3.06
N VAL A 138 -4.21 -4.78 4.03
CA VAL A 138 -4.02 -3.93 5.21
C VAL A 138 -3.55 -2.52 4.86
N TRP A 139 -2.65 -2.36 3.89
CA TRP A 139 -2.18 -1.01 3.53
C TRP A 139 -3.29 -0.17 2.89
N VAL A 140 -4.26 -0.79 2.19
CA VAL A 140 -5.45 -0.10 1.68
C VAL A 140 -6.30 0.42 2.84
N LEU A 141 -6.41 -0.34 3.92
CA LEU A 141 -7.14 0.07 5.12
C LEU A 141 -6.46 1.25 5.82
N VAL A 142 -5.13 1.25 5.90
CA VAL A 142 -4.34 2.42 6.39
C VAL A 142 -4.52 3.62 5.48
N PHE A 143 -4.54 3.41 4.17
CA PHE A 143 -4.80 4.48 3.20
C PHE A 143 -6.20 5.07 3.37
N LEU A 144 -7.23 4.25 3.54
CA LEU A 144 -8.61 4.70 3.82
C LEU A 144 -8.71 5.47 5.15
N ALA A 145 -8.02 5.01 6.20
CA ALA A 145 -7.95 5.73 7.47
C ALA A 145 -7.34 7.13 7.31
N SER A 146 -6.28 7.23 6.49
CA SER A 146 -5.65 8.50 6.15
C SER A 146 -6.55 9.42 5.33
N VAL A 147 -7.33 8.88 4.38
CA VAL A 147 -8.30 9.66 3.59
C VAL A 147 -9.43 10.17 4.49
N TYR A 148 -9.99 9.31 5.34
CA TYR A 148 -11.01 9.70 6.31
C TYR A 148 -10.52 10.84 7.21
N SER A 149 -9.32 10.68 7.76
CA SER A 149 -8.69 11.72 8.55
C SER A 149 -8.50 13.03 7.76
N ALA A 150 -8.05 12.95 6.50
CA ALA A 150 -7.91 14.12 5.64
C ALA A 150 -9.25 14.85 5.43
N THR A 151 -10.38 14.11 5.32
CA THR A 151 -11.71 14.72 5.19
C THR A 151 -12.16 15.46 6.46
N MET A 152 -11.74 14.99 7.64
CA MET A 152 -12.03 15.66 8.91
C MET A 152 -11.23 16.97 9.08
N ILE A 153 -10.05 17.06 8.47
CA ILE A 153 -9.19 18.26 8.45
C ILE A 153 -9.41 19.11 7.19
N SER A 154 -10.32 18.72 6.30
CA SER A 154 -10.46 19.15 4.89
C SER A 154 -10.33 20.66 4.64
N VAL A 155 -10.71 21.51 5.60
CA VAL A 155 -10.55 22.97 5.54
C VAL A 155 -9.08 23.40 5.37
N GLY A 156 -8.11 22.59 5.81
CA GLY A 156 -6.68 22.88 5.78
C GLY A 156 -5.88 22.32 4.60
N MET A 157 -6.28 21.16 4.04
CA MET A 157 -5.48 20.42 3.04
C MET A 157 -5.70 20.87 1.58
N GLY A 158 -6.88 21.38 1.24
CA GLY A 158 -7.17 21.89 -0.11
C GLY A 158 -6.71 20.98 -1.27
N ILE A 159 -6.19 21.60 -2.34
CA ILE A 159 -5.71 20.89 -3.55
C ILE A 159 -4.41 20.11 -3.30
N THR A 160 -3.54 20.57 -2.39
CA THR A 160 -2.26 19.89 -2.12
C THR A 160 -2.48 18.52 -1.48
N GLY A 161 -3.46 18.42 -0.59
CA GLY A 161 -3.87 17.14 -0.01
C GLY A 161 -4.44 16.16 -1.04
N PHE A 162 -5.22 16.65 -1.99
CA PHE A 162 -5.74 15.84 -3.10
C PHE A 162 -4.59 15.28 -3.96
N ILE A 163 -3.63 16.13 -4.36
CA ILE A 163 -2.46 15.71 -5.15
C ILE A 163 -1.62 14.71 -4.37
N PHE A 164 -1.41 14.92 -3.07
CA PHE A 164 -0.69 14.00 -2.21
C PHE A 164 -1.32 12.60 -2.18
N ILE A 165 -2.64 12.51 -1.93
CA ILE A 165 -3.37 11.22 -1.89
C ILE A 165 -3.27 10.52 -3.24
N LEU A 166 -3.51 11.25 -4.34
CA LEU A 166 -3.52 10.70 -5.70
C LEU A 166 -2.14 10.19 -6.12
N THR A 167 -1.09 10.99 -5.89
CA THR A 167 0.29 10.60 -6.23
C THR A 167 0.82 9.47 -5.34
N SER A 168 0.46 9.46 -4.06
CA SER A 168 0.78 8.34 -3.16
C SER A 168 0.13 7.04 -3.63
N PHE A 169 -1.17 7.07 -3.92
CA PHE A 169 -1.90 5.88 -4.37
C PHE A 169 -1.37 5.35 -5.70
N LEU A 170 -1.16 6.26 -6.68
CA LEU A 170 -0.68 5.88 -8.00
C LEU A 170 0.76 5.36 -7.94
N GLY A 171 1.63 6.00 -7.15
CA GLY A 171 3.00 5.52 -6.90
C GLY A 171 3.03 4.11 -6.31
N LEU A 172 2.14 3.83 -5.35
CA LEU A 172 1.98 2.50 -4.75
C LEU A 172 1.44 1.47 -5.74
N LEU A 173 0.42 1.79 -6.52
CA LEU A 173 -0.12 0.89 -7.55
C LEU A 173 0.88 0.58 -8.65
N MET A 174 1.78 1.52 -8.98
CA MET A 174 2.81 1.28 -9.99
C MET A 174 3.97 0.44 -9.45
N HIS A 175 4.27 0.55 -8.15
CA HIS A 175 5.31 -0.26 -7.51
C HIS A 175 4.83 -1.67 -7.19
N THR A 176 3.61 -1.78 -6.67
CA THR A 176 2.99 -3.06 -6.36
C THR A 176 2.51 -3.67 -7.67
N SER A 177 2.84 -4.93 -7.94
CA SER A 177 2.26 -5.64 -9.10
C SER A 177 0.78 -5.99 -8.88
N LEU A 178 0.15 -5.35 -7.89
CA LEU A 178 -1.15 -5.70 -7.36
C LEU A 178 -2.22 -5.01 -8.20
N SER A 179 -2.69 -5.68 -9.25
CA SER A 179 -4.05 -5.41 -9.70
C SER A 179 -5.01 -5.86 -8.59
N PRO A 180 -6.14 -5.15 -8.33
CA PRO A 180 -7.16 -5.60 -7.38
C PRO A 180 -7.61 -7.06 -7.64
N ALA A 181 -7.61 -7.49 -8.90
CA ALA A 181 -7.86 -8.87 -9.30
C ALA A 181 -6.73 -9.83 -8.88
N GLY A 182 -5.46 -9.39 -8.95
CA GLY A 182 -4.28 -10.16 -8.53
C GLY A 182 -4.24 -10.45 -7.03
N ILE A 183 -4.72 -9.52 -6.19
CA ILE A 183 -4.84 -9.75 -4.74
C ILE A 183 -5.89 -10.84 -4.46
N VAL A 184 -7.03 -10.80 -5.14
CA VAL A 184 -8.12 -11.77 -4.95
C VAL A 184 -7.72 -13.16 -5.45
N THR A 185 -6.99 -13.26 -6.57
CA THR A 185 -6.49 -14.54 -7.07
C THR A 185 -5.39 -15.12 -6.18
N GLU A 186 -4.46 -14.29 -5.69
CA GLU A 186 -3.46 -14.73 -4.69
C GLU A 186 -4.12 -15.19 -3.38
N MET A 187 -5.18 -14.51 -2.93
CA MET A 187 -5.96 -14.92 -1.77
C MET A 187 -6.58 -16.31 -1.98
N SER A 188 -7.28 -16.52 -3.10
CA SER A 188 -7.86 -17.83 -3.43
C SER A 188 -6.80 -18.93 -3.51
N ALA A 189 -5.63 -18.64 -4.10
CA ALA A 189 -4.52 -19.59 -4.20
C ALA A 189 -3.91 -19.95 -2.82
N GLU A 190 -3.75 -18.98 -1.92
CA GLU A 190 -3.18 -19.20 -0.59
C GLU A 190 -4.15 -19.97 0.33
N TYR A 191 -5.44 -19.62 0.32
CA TYR A 191 -6.47 -20.34 1.08
C TYR A 191 -6.69 -21.76 0.54
N SER A 192 -6.72 -21.96 -0.78
CA SER A 192 -6.85 -23.30 -1.38
C SER A 192 -5.62 -24.18 -1.12
N GLY A 193 -4.40 -23.60 -1.18
CA GLY A 193 -3.16 -24.28 -0.84
C GLY A 193 -3.08 -24.74 0.61
N PHE A 194 -3.50 -23.88 1.54
CA PHE A 194 -3.61 -24.24 2.97
C PHE A 194 -4.61 -25.38 3.18
N THR A 195 -5.77 -25.30 2.53
CA THR A 195 -6.83 -26.32 2.63
C THR A 195 -6.37 -27.67 2.08
N MET A 196 -5.65 -27.69 0.95
CA MET A 196 -5.05 -28.91 0.40
C MET A 196 -4.00 -29.52 1.32
N LYS A 197 -3.17 -28.71 1.98
CA LYS A 197 -2.15 -29.19 2.91
C LYS A 197 -2.79 -29.84 4.14
N VAL A 198 -3.81 -29.20 4.71
CA VAL A 198 -4.59 -29.75 5.82
C VAL A 198 -5.28 -31.05 5.41
N GLN A 199 -5.93 -31.07 4.24
CA GLN A 199 -6.56 -32.28 3.71
C GLN A 199 -5.56 -33.42 3.53
N LYS A 200 -4.36 -33.14 3.02
CA LYS A 200 -3.30 -34.14 2.84
C LYS A 200 -2.82 -34.69 4.18
N THR A 201 -2.58 -33.83 5.18
CA THR A 201 -2.17 -34.25 6.54
C THR A 201 -3.25 -35.13 7.18
N VAL A 202 -4.51 -34.73 7.13
CA VAL A 202 -5.63 -35.53 7.66
C VAL A 202 -5.71 -36.89 6.96
N ASN A 203 -5.54 -36.93 5.64
CA ASN A 203 -5.61 -38.17 4.89
C ASN A 203 -4.40 -39.10 5.16
N GLU A 204 -3.22 -38.53 5.39
CA GLU A 204 -2.03 -39.27 5.85
C GLU A 204 -2.20 -39.83 7.27
N ASP A 205 -2.82 -39.07 8.18
CA ASP A 205 -3.12 -39.51 9.55
C ASP A 205 -4.19 -40.61 9.58
N ILE A 206 -5.22 -40.52 8.74
CA ILE A 206 -6.21 -41.59 8.56
C ILE A 206 -5.53 -42.86 8.04
N LYS A 207 -4.64 -42.74 7.04
CA LYS A 207 -3.90 -43.88 6.49
C LYS A 207 -2.97 -44.50 7.53
N ARG A 208 -2.24 -43.70 8.31
CA ARG A 208 -1.39 -44.18 9.42
C ARG A 208 -2.21 -44.91 10.47
N THR A 209 -3.33 -44.33 10.88
CA THR A 209 -4.22 -44.92 11.88
C THR A 209 -4.81 -46.24 11.37
N LYS A 210 -5.31 -46.27 10.14
CA LYS A 210 -5.82 -47.50 9.51
C LYS A 210 -4.75 -48.59 9.44
N LYS A 211 -3.50 -48.26 9.09
CA LYS A 211 -2.39 -49.22 9.02
C LYS A 211 -2.00 -49.75 10.40
N LYS A 212 -2.12 -48.92 11.45
CA LYS A 212 -1.87 -49.32 12.85
C LYS A 212 -2.94 -50.27 13.38
N PHE A 213 -4.21 -50.07 13.01
CA PHE A 213 -5.32 -50.95 13.40
C PHE A 213 -5.49 -52.19 12.52
N SER A 214 -5.02 -52.17 11.26
CA SER A 214 -5.12 -53.34 10.36
C SER A 214 -3.93 -54.30 10.44
N GLY A 215 -2.87 -53.94 11.17
CA GLY A 215 -1.64 -54.73 11.32
C GLY A 215 -1.59 -55.57 12.60
N ASP A 216 -2.69 -55.64 13.36
CA ASP A 216 -2.80 -56.38 14.62
C ASP A 216 -3.70 -57.62 14.46
N LYS A 217 -3.36 -58.45 13.46
CA LYS A 217 -3.87 -59.81 13.28
C LYS A 217 -2.74 -60.74 12.87
#